data_AF-A0A7J3D8C9-F1
#
_entry.id   AF-A0A7J3D8C9-F1
#
_cell.length_a   1.000
_cell.length_b   1.000
_cell.length_c   1.000
_cell.angle_alpha   90.00
_cell.angle_beta   90.00
_cell.angle_gamma   90.00
#
_symmetry.space_group_name_H-M   'P 1'
#
loop_
_entity.id
_entity.type
_entity.pdbx_description
1 polymer ?
#
loop_
_entity_poly.entity_id
_entity_poly.type
_entity_poly.pdbx_seq_one_letter_code
_entity_poly.pdbx_strand_id
1 'polypeptide(L)'
;MIEFDEKVEMYGKMAIALEIIENCKEFSLLVPEVRTNLVFASSNAVTPSDVLAIDGRITVVNGLPRAAGPFRFGASDHMARLILEIGKKEPDIRAGINFASTPELTKWLKGFCERKGWIFGVIDRSKEPIEVSLKDGESMPWKIEELMRSTSGKIPK
;
A
#
# COMPACT_ATOMS: atom_id res chain seq x y z
N MET A 1 1.30 26.68 -8.83
CA MET A 1 2.09 26.82 -7.59
C MET A 1 1.72 25.70 -6.64
N ILE A 2 0.47 25.64 -6.16
CA ILE A 2 -0.04 24.59 -5.24
C ILE A 2 0.26 23.15 -5.71
N GLU A 3 0.00 22.82 -6.98
CA GLU A 3 0.25 21.46 -7.51
C GLU A 3 1.75 21.12 -7.59
N PHE A 4 2.61 22.12 -7.82
CA PHE A 4 4.05 21.92 -7.83
C PHE A 4 4.58 21.71 -6.42
N ASP A 5 4.08 22.50 -5.46
CA ASP A 5 4.45 22.39 -4.05
C ASP A 5 4.05 21.02 -3.46
N GLU A 6 2.85 20.52 -3.79
CA GLU A 6 2.42 19.18 -3.38
C GLU A 6 3.34 18.09 -3.96
N LYS A 7 3.67 18.15 -5.25
CA LYS A 7 4.57 17.16 -5.86
C LYS A 7 5.92 17.16 -5.17
N VAL A 8 6.52 18.32 -4.92
CA VAL A 8 7.80 18.43 -4.19
C VAL A 8 7.70 17.80 -2.80
N GLU A 9 6.62 18.08 -2.06
CA GLU A 9 6.37 17.48 -0.75
C GLU A 9 6.25 15.95 -0.83
N MET A 10 5.50 15.43 -1.80
CA MET A 10 5.33 13.99 -2.00
C MET A 10 6.66 13.29 -2.29
N TYR A 11 7.46 13.81 -3.24
CA TYR A 11 8.78 13.26 -3.54
C TYR A 11 9.69 13.31 -2.32
N GLY A 12 9.69 14.42 -1.56
CA GLY A 12 10.50 14.56 -0.34
C GLY A 12 10.12 13.53 0.73
N LYS A 13 8.82 13.38 1.01
CA LYS A 13 8.33 12.38 1.98
C LYS A 13 8.63 10.95 1.55
N MET A 14 8.44 10.63 0.26
CA MET A 14 8.76 9.30 -0.27
C MET A 14 10.26 9.01 -0.22
N ALA A 15 11.12 10.00 -0.50
CA ALA A 15 12.56 9.83 -0.40
C ALA A 15 13.00 9.51 1.04
N ILE A 16 12.49 10.24 2.03
CA ILE A 16 12.78 9.97 3.45
C ILE A 16 12.27 8.58 3.87
N ALA A 17 11.05 8.23 3.48
CA ALA A 17 10.47 6.91 3.80
C ALA A 17 11.27 5.77 3.16
N LEU A 18 11.71 5.92 1.89
CA LEU A 18 12.55 4.95 1.21
C LEU A 18 13.92 4.83 1.90
N GLU A 19 14.55 5.94 2.27
CA GLU A 19 15.84 5.92 2.98
C GLU A 19 15.76 5.12 4.29
N ILE A 20 14.68 5.30 5.07
CA ILE A 20 14.44 4.52 6.29
C ILE A 20 14.33 3.02 5.97
N ILE A 21 13.63 2.66 4.89
CA ILE A 21 13.46 1.26 4.48
C ILE A 21 14.78 0.67 3.98
N GLU A 22 15.53 1.36 3.12
CA GLU A 22 16.78 0.85 2.54
C GLU A 22 17.91 0.67 3.57
N ASN A 23 17.82 1.38 4.70
CA ASN A 23 18.74 1.24 5.82
C ASN A 23 18.26 0.23 6.90
N CYS A 24 17.10 -0.40 6.71
CA CYS A 24 16.55 -1.39 7.63
C CYS A 24 16.78 -2.82 7.10
N LYS A 25 17.80 -3.52 7.63
CA LYS A 25 18.16 -4.87 7.17
C LYS A 25 17.06 -5.89 7.44
N GLU A 26 16.37 -5.75 8.57
CA GLU A 26 15.27 -6.61 8.99
C GLU A 26 14.08 -6.52 8.03
N PHE A 27 13.88 -5.39 7.37
CA PHE A 27 12.83 -5.20 6.37
C PHE A 27 13.03 -6.12 5.15
N SER A 28 14.24 -6.60 4.86
CA SER A 28 14.48 -7.58 3.80
C SER A 28 13.65 -8.86 3.98
N LEU A 29 13.33 -9.24 5.21
CA LEU A 29 12.48 -10.41 5.51
C LEU A 29 10.99 -10.16 5.20
N LEU A 30 10.61 -8.89 5.03
CA LEU A 30 9.24 -8.47 4.73
C LEU A 30 9.01 -8.24 3.23
N VAL A 31 10.05 -8.33 2.39
CA VAL A 31 9.91 -8.16 0.94
C VAL A 31 9.37 -9.47 0.33
N PRO A 32 8.16 -9.46 -0.28
CA PRO A 32 7.59 -10.64 -0.90
C PRO A 32 8.21 -10.93 -2.28
N GLU A 33 7.89 -12.09 -2.88
CA GLU A 33 8.32 -12.47 -4.24
C GLU A 33 7.92 -11.45 -5.30
N VAL A 34 6.72 -10.88 -5.15
CA VAL A 34 6.19 -9.81 -6.01
C VAL A 34 6.79 -8.44 -5.70
N ARG A 35 7.74 -8.34 -4.76
CA ARG A 35 8.39 -7.12 -4.27
C ARG A 35 7.44 -6.18 -3.50
N THR A 36 8.04 -5.26 -2.76
CA THR A 36 7.32 -4.24 -1.98
C THR A 36 7.24 -2.94 -2.76
N ASN A 37 6.10 -2.28 -2.80
CA ASN A 37 6.00 -0.91 -3.30
C ASN A 37 5.50 0.03 -2.21
N LEU A 38 6.03 1.25 -2.21
CA LEU A 38 5.55 2.36 -1.43
C LEU A 38 4.79 3.27 -2.40
N VAL A 39 3.54 3.60 -2.08
CA VAL A 39 2.70 4.49 -2.90
C VAL A 39 2.25 5.70 -2.11
N PHE A 40 2.10 6.82 -2.81
CA PHE A 40 1.56 8.06 -2.25
C PHE A 40 0.68 8.75 -3.30
N ALA A 41 -0.62 8.87 -3.02
CA ALA A 41 -1.60 9.53 -3.85
C ALA A 41 -1.62 11.06 -3.64
N SER A 42 -1.76 11.81 -4.72
CA SER A 42 -2.07 13.24 -4.66
C SER A 42 -3.39 13.49 -3.92
N SER A 43 -3.54 14.70 -3.37
CA SER A 43 -4.71 15.11 -2.58
C SER A 43 -6.03 14.96 -3.34
N ASN A 44 -6.00 15.11 -4.66
CA ASN A 44 -7.13 15.01 -5.57
C ASN A 44 -7.02 13.81 -6.53
N ALA A 45 -6.30 12.76 -6.14
CA ALA A 45 -6.03 11.62 -7.02
C ALA A 45 -7.32 10.91 -7.47
N VAL A 46 -7.45 10.69 -8.77
CA VAL A 46 -8.62 10.02 -9.38
C VAL A 46 -8.20 8.74 -10.11
N THR A 47 -7.00 8.74 -10.68
CA THR A 47 -6.48 7.68 -11.53
C THR A 47 -5.13 7.16 -11.02
N PRO A 48 -4.69 5.96 -11.42
CA PRO A 48 -3.36 5.46 -11.05
C PRO A 48 -2.21 6.41 -11.42
N SER A 49 -2.38 7.22 -12.46
CA SER A 49 -1.41 8.25 -12.87
C SER A 49 -1.26 9.38 -11.85
N ASP A 50 -2.19 9.53 -10.91
CA ASP A 50 -2.13 10.52 -9.83
C ASP A 50 -1.44 9.97 -8.56
N VAL A 51 -0.89 8.75 -8.64
CA VAL A 51 -0.22 8.06 -7.53
C VAL A 51 1.26 7.92 -7.81
N LEU A 52 2.09 8.49 -6.93
CA LEU A 52 3.54 8.34 -6.95
C LEU A 52 3.92 6.99 -6.36
N ALA A 53 4.80 6.25 -7.05
CA ALA A 53 5.27 4.94 -6.62
C ALA A 53 6.72 4.70 -7.05
N ILE A 54 7.34 3.63 -6.56
CA ILE A 54 8.69 3.21 -6.99
C ILE A 54 8.57 2.38 -8.27
N ASP A 55 9.18 2.87 -9.36
CA ASP A 55 9.29 2.11 -10.62
C ASP A 55 10.17 0.87 -10.39
N GLY A 56 9.66 -0.31 -10.76
CA GLY A 56 10.32 -1.59 -10.49
C GLY A 56 10.24 -2.12 -9.05
N ARG A 57 9.65 -1.35 -8.11
CA ARG A 57 9.44 -1.70 -6.68
C ARG A 57 10.73 -1.83 -5.86
N ILE A 58 10.60 -2.14 -4.57
CA ILE A 58 11.70 -2.45 -3.64
C ILE A 58 11.96 -3.96 -3.63
N THR A 59 13.20 -4.35 -3.90
CA THR A 59 13.69 -5.74 -3.83
C THR A 59 14.81 -5.87 -2.81
N VAL A 60 15.41 -7.06 -2.66
CA VAL A 60 16.54 -7.28 -1.76
C VAL A 60 17.81 -7.45 -2.58
N VAL A 61 18.81 -6.61 -2.31
CA VAL A 61 20.14 -6.67 -2.93
C VAL A 61 21.17 -6.75 -1.82
N ASN A 62 22.00 -7.79 -1.83
CA ASN A 62 23.02 -8.04 -0.80
C ASN A 62 22.47 -7.99 0.64
N GLY A 63 21.25 -8.50 0.83
CA GLY A 63 20.60 -8.58 2.14
C GLY A 63 19.96 -7.29 2.64
N LEU A 64 19.92 -6.22 1.82
CA LEU A 64 19.25 -4.97 2.15
C LEU A 64 18.13 -4.64 1.16
N PRO A 65 17.06 -3.95 1.59
CA PRO A 65 16.03 -3.47 0.68
C PRO A 65 16.61 -2.39 -0.25
N ARG A 66 16.28 -2.45 -1.53
CA ARG A 66 16.68 -1.46 -2.53
C ARG A 66 15.56 -1.17 -3.50
N ALA A 67 15.30 0.11 -3.77
CA ALA A 67 14.48 0.50 -4.89
C ALA A 67 15.13 0.06 -6.21
N ALA A 68 14.37 -0.59 -7.07
CA ALA A 68 14.84 -1.02 -8.39
C ALA A 68 14.89 0.13 -9.40
N GLY A 69 14.22 1.24 -9.11
CA GLY A 69 14.10 2.39 -10.00
C GLY A 69 13.63 3.65 -9.25
N PRO A 70 13.47 4.78 -9.99
CA PRO A 70 13.09 6.05 -9.40
C PRO A 70 11.61 6.09 -9.00
N PHE A 71 11.22 7.13 -8.25
CA PHE A 71 9.81 7.45 -8.06
C PHE A 71 9.20 7.96 -9.36
N ARG A 72 8.02 7.45 -9.72
CA ARG A 72 7.24 7.91 -10.86
C ARG A 72 5.75 7.83 -10.59
N PHE A 73 5.04 8.84 -11.03
CA PHE A 73 3.58 8.83 -11.08
C PHE A 73 3.12 7.73 -12.05
N GLY A 74 2.12 6.93 -11.64
CA GLY A 74 1.60 5.82 -12.43
C GLY A 74 2.49 4.57 -12.47
N ALA A 75 3.57 4.50 -11.69
CA ALA A 75 4.45 3.34 -11.67
C ALA A 75 3.87 2.10 -10.97
N SER A 76 2.72 2.23 -10.29
CA SER A 76 2.01 1.09 -9.70
C SER A 76 0.56 1.09 -10.14
N ASP A 77 0.08 -0.03 -10.67
CA ASP A 77 -1.35 -0.21 -10.96
C ASP A 77 -2.10 -0.74 -9.73
N HIS A 78 -1.68 -1.91 -9.20
CA HIS A 78 -2.41 -2.58 -8.12
C HIS A 78 -2.50 -1.75 -6.83
N MET A 79 -1.37 -1.23 -6.34
CA MET A 79 -1.36 -0.42 -5.11
C MET A 79 -2.02 0.93 -5.30
N ALA A 80 -1.94 1.51 -6.51
CA ALA A 80 -2.63 2.76 -6.81
C ALA A 80 -4.16 2.58 -6.76
N ARG A 81 -4.69 1.51 -7.36
CA ARG A 81 -6.13 1.19 -7.25
C ARG A 81 -6.55 1.01 -5.80
N LEU A 82 -5.74 0.33 -4.99
CA LEU A 82 -6.04 0.14 -3.56
C LEU A 82 -6.15 1.48 -2.82
N ILE A 83 -5.13 2.36 -2.95
CA ILE A 83 -5.12 3.63 -2.22
C ILE A 83 -6.18 4.61 -2.75
N LEU A 84 -6.51 4.56 -4.04
CA LEU A 84 -7.61 5.35 -4.61
C LEU A 84 -8.98 4.88 -4.08
N GLU A 85 -9.24 3.57 -4.02
CA GLU A 85 -10.49 3.06 -3.44
C GLU A 85 -10.60 3.37 -1.95
N ILE A 86 -9.50 3.29 -1.19
CA ILE A 86 -9.46 3.74 0.21
C ILE A 86 -9.77 5.23 0.30
N GLY A 87 -9.14 6.07 -0.54
CA GLY A 87 -9.30 7.52 -0.54
C GLY A 87 -10.72 7.99 -0.82
N LYS A 88 -11.55 7.20 -1.51
CA LYS A 88 -12.99 7.49 -1.68
C LYS A 88 -13.77 7.44 -0.35
N LYS A 89 -13.27 6.71 0.63
CA LYS A 89 -13.89 6.54 1.96
C LYS A 89 -13.16 7.34 3.03
N GLU A 90 -11.83 7.34 2.99
CA GLU A 90 -10.95 8.02 3.93
C GLU A 90 -9.89 8.85 3.18
N PRO A 91 -10.21 10.10 2.79
CA PRO A 91 -9.33 10.95 1.96
C PRO A 91 -7.97 11.28 2.62
N ASP A 92 -7.88 11.19 3.94
CA ASP A 92 -6.65 11.44 4.69
C ASP A 92 -5.62 10.31 4.54
N ILE A 93 -6.07 9.10 4.19
CA ILE A 93 -5.19 7.95 3.96
C ILE A 93 -4.74 7.97 2.49
N ARG A 94 -3.58 8.56 2.26
CA ARG A 94 -3.01 8.74 0.91
C ARG A 94 -1.76 7.93 0.62
N ALA A 95 -1.18 7.28 1.61
CA ALA A 95 0.04 6.50 1.44
C ALA A 95 -0.18 5.05 1.88
N GLY A 96 0.55 4.13 1.25
CA GLY A 96 0.46 2.70 1.56
C GLY A 96 1.71 1.95 1.16
N ILE A 97 1.96 0.83 1.83
CA ILE A 97 3.06 -0.09 1.54
C ILE A 97 2.59 -1.53 1.66
N ASN A 98 3.05 -2.40 0.77
CA ASN A 98 2.79 -3.84 0.87
C ASN A 98 4.03 -4.60 1.34
N PHE A 99 3.82 -5.66 2.11
CA PHE A 99 4.86 -6.57 2.56
C PHE A 99 4.35 -8.01 2.56
N ALA A 100 5.26 -8.96 2.73
CA ALA A 100 4.96 -10.38 2.82
C ALA A 100 3.96 -10.64 3.96
N SER A 101 2.98 -11.51 3.71
CA SER A 101 1.97 -11.89 4.70
C SER A 101 2.17 -13.35 5.09
N THR A 102 3.03 -13.61 6.08
CA THR A 102 3.19 -14.95 6.65
C THR A 102 2.26 -15.14 7.85
N PRO A 103 1.90 -16.39 8.22
CA PRO A 103 1.10 -16.66 9.41
C PRO A 103 1.70 -16.05 10.69
N GLU A 104 3.03 -16.11 10.83
CA GLU A 104 3.76 -15.58 11.99
C GLU A 104 3.67 -14.06 12.05
N LEU A 105 3.93 -13.37 10.93
CA LEU A 105 3.83 -11.91 10.87
C LEU A 105 2.40 -11.45 11.10
N THR A 106 1.43 -12.13 10.50
CA THR A 106 0.00 -11.83 10.67
C THR A 106 -0.42 -11.94 12.14
N LYS A 107 -0.01 -13.02 12.81
CA LYS A 107 -0.27 -13.21 14.26
C LYS A 107 0.39 -12.12 15.09
N TRP A 108 1.64 -11.78 14.79
CA TRP A 108 2.35 -10.71 15.48
C TRP A 108 1.68 -9.35 15.29
N LEU A 109 1.32 -9.01 14.05
CA LEU A 109 0.71 -7.74 13.67
C LEU A 109 -0.66 -7.57 14.34
N LYS A 110 -1.49 -8.62 14.36
CA LYS A 110 -2.75 -8.62 15.09
C LYS A 110 -2.55 -8.28 16.57
N GLY A 111 -1.63 -8.97 17.24
CA GLY A 111 -1.34 -8.69 18.65
C GLY A 111 -0.74 -7.31 18.88
N PHE A 112 0.04 -6.78 17.94
CA PHE A 112 0.54 -5.40 17.99
C PHE A 112 -0.60 -4.38 17.89
N CYS A 113 -1.52 -4.57 16.95
CA CYS A 113 -2.69 -3.72 16.79
C CYS A 113 -3.58 -3.74 18.04
N GLU A 114 -3.84 -4.91 18.64
CA GLU A 114 -4.60 -5.05 19.88
C GLU A 114 -3.98 -4.21 21.02
N ARG A 115 -2.65 -4.31 21.22
CA ARG A 115 -1.93 -3.52 22.24
C ARG A 115 -1.95 -2.02 21.98
N LYS A 116 -2.02 -1.61 20.70
CA LYS A 116 -2.08 -0.20 20.30
C LYS A 116 -3.52 0.35 20.23
N GLY A 117 -4.53 -0.50 20.43
CA GLY A 117 -5.93 -0.13 20.19
C GLY A 117 -6.22 0.18 18.72
N TRP A 118 -5.45 -0.39 17.80
CA TRP A 118 -5.62 -0.23 16.36
C TRP A 118 -6.52 -1.33 15.81
N ILE A 119 -7.28 -0.99 14.78
CA ILE A 119 -8.14 -1.93 14.07
C ILE A 119 -7.24 -2.81 13.20
N PHE A 120 -7.49 -4.11 13.20
CA PHE A 120 -6.86 -5.07 12.31
C PHE A 120 -7.94 -5.67 11.42
N GLY A 121 -7.79 -5.50 10.10
CA GLY A 121 -8.74 -6.01 9.10
C GLY A 121 -8.15 -7.16 8.29
N VAL A 122 -9.01 -8.04 7.79
CA VAL A 122 -8.62 -9.17 6.95
C VAL A 122 -9.55 -9.21 5.75
N ILE A 123 -8.96 -9.38 4.57
CA ILE A 123 -9.69 -9.52 3.31
C ILE A 123 -9.65 -10.99 2.91
N ASP A 124 -10.76 -11.69 3.10
CA ASP A 124 -10.89 -13.11 2.76
C ASP A 124 -11.36 -13.27 1.31
N ARG A 125 -10.40 -13.41 0.39
CA ARG A 125 -10.66 -13.58 -1.05
C ARG A 125 -11.42 -14.85 -1.41
N SER A 126 -11.60 -15.82 -0.50
CA SER A 126 -12.45 -16.99 -0.78
C SER A 126 -13.93 -16.62 -0.93
N LYS A 127 -14.32 -15.44 -0.45
CA LYS A 127 -15.66 -14.87 -0.59
C LYS A 127 -15.81 -13.95 -1.80
N GLU A 128 -14.74 -13.76 -2.59
CA GLU A 128 -14.76 -12.89 -3.77
C GLU A 128 -15.67 -13.50 -4.85
N PRO A 129 -16.72 -12.80 -5.31
CA PRO A 129 -17.59 -13.30 -6.37
C PRO A 129 -16.78 -13.63 -7.63
N ILE A 130 -17.13 -14.74 -8.29
CA ILE A 130 -16.41 -15.23 -9.47
C ILE A 130 -16.44 -14.18 -10.58
N GLU A 131 -17.56 -13.49 -10.75
CA GLU A 131 -17.76 -12.45 -11.77
C GLU A 131 -16.80 -11.27 -11.61
N VAL A 132 -16.46 -10.94 -10.35
CA VAL A 132 -15.51 -9.87 -9.99
C VAL A 132 -14.07 -10.37 -10.12
N SER A 133 -13.80 -11.60 -9.70
CA SER A 133 -12.46 -12.22 -9.74
C SER A 133 -11.95 -12.43 -11.17
N LEU A 134 -12.85 -12.71 -12.13
CA LEU A 134 -12.50 -12.97 -13.53
C LEU A 134 -12.14 -11.71 -14.33
N LYS A 135 -12.42 -10.52 -13.81
CA LYS A 135 -12.15 -9.25 -14.50
C LYS A 135 -11.06 -8.46 -13.82
N ASP A 136 -9.95 -8.31 -14.52
CA ASP A 136 -8.81 -7.55 -14.04
C ASP A 136 -9.21 -6.13 -13.64
N GLY A 137 -9.00 -5.83 -12.36
CA GLY A 137 -9.24 -4.51 -11.79
C GLY A 137 -10.59 -4.29 -11.12
N GLU A 138 -11.56 -5.20 -11.26
CA GLU A 138 -12.87 -5.08 -10.60
C GLU A 138 -12.85 -5.57 -9.13
N SER A 139 -11.80 -6.30 -8.72
CA SER A 139 -11.61 -6.78 -7.35
C SER A 139 -11.49 -5.69 -6.29
N MET A 140 -10.94 -4.51 -6.63
CA MET A 140 -10.51 -3.56 -5.59
C MET A 140 -11.66 -2.94 -4.80
N PRO A 141 -12.76 -2.47 -5.43
CA PRO A 141 -13.95 -2.01 -4.71
C PRO A 141 -14.49 -3.08 -3.75
N TRP A 142 -14.61 -4.33 -4.22
CA TRP A 142 -15.07 -5.45 -3.40
C TRP A 142 -14.14 -5.72 -2.19
N LYS A 143 -12.82 -5.68 -2.41
CA LYS A 143 -11.82 -5.87 -1.34
C LYS A 143 -11.97 -4.82 -0.23
N ILE A 144 -12.18 -3.55 -0.59
CA ILE A 144 -12.40 -2.49 0.39
C ILE A 144 -13.73 -2.66 1.12
N GLU A 145 -14.78 -3.08 0.43
CA GLU A 145 -16.07 -3.40 1.07
C GLU A 145 -15.94 -4.58 2.06
N GLU A 146 -15.26 -5.66 1.69
CA GLU A 146 -15.02 -6.80 2.58
C GLU A 146 -14.14 -6.40 3.77
N LEU A 147 -13.11 -5.57 3.54
CA LEU A 147 -12.30 -4.99 4.61
C LEU A 147 -13.18 -4.23 5.61
N MET A 148 -14.03 -3.33 5.12
CA MET A 148 -14.95 -2.55 5.96
C MET A 148 -15.95 -3.44 6.70
N ARG A 149 -16.45 -4.53 6.08
CA ARG A 149 -17.31 -5.51 6.78
C ARG A 149 -16.59 -6.16 7.95
N SER A 150 -15.31 -6.52 7.77
CA SER A 150 -14.49 -7.15 8.83
C SER A 150 -14.11 -6.20 9.98
N THR A 151 -14.32 -4.89 9.82
CA THR A 151 -13.78 -3.83 10.69
C THR A 151 -14.85 -2.85 11.17
N SER A 152 -16.13 -3.28 11.16
CA SER A 152 -17.27 -2.46 11.60
C SER A 152 -17.38 -1.13 10.85
N GLY A 153 -17.10 -1.13 9.55
CA GLY A 153 -17.28 0.00 8.66
C GLY A 153 -16.13 1.02 8.66
N LYS A 154 -14.96 0.68 9.19
CA LYS A 154 -13.80 1.58 9.28
C LYS A 154 -12.66 1.13 8.38
N ILE A 155 -11.84 2.04 7.86
CA ILE A 155 -10.58 1.66 7.21
C ILE A 155 -9.48 1.60 8.27
N PRO A 156 -8.80 0.45 8.45
CA PRO A 156 -7.61 0.36 9.30
C PRO A 156 -6.46 1.24 8.81
N LYS A 157 -5.57 1.61 9.72
CA LYS A 157 -4.34 2.33 9.40
C LYS A 157 -3.31 1.44 8.73
#